data_AF-A0A4P0APN0-F1
#
_entry.id   AF-A0A4P0APN0-F1
#
_cell.length_a   1.000
_cell.length_b   1.000
_cell.length_c   1.000
_cell.angle_alpha   90.00
_cell.angle_beta   90.00
_cell.angle_gamma   90.00
#
_symmetry.space_group_name_H-M   'P 1'
#
loop_
_entity.id
_entity.type
_entity.pdbx_description
1 polymer ?
#
loop_
_entity_poly.entity_id
_entity_poly.type
_entity_poly.pdbx_seq_one_letter_code
_entity_poly.pdbx_strand_id
1 'polypeptide(L)'
;MGEKNVREYTDDEKFDIIMMNPPFGGSELETIKNNFPAELRSSETADLFMAVIMYRLKENGRVGVILPDGFLFGEGVKTRLKQKLVDEFNLHTIIRLPHSVFAPYTGIHTNILFFDKTKKTEETWFYRLDMPDGYKNFSKTKPMKSEHFNPVRDWWENREEILEGKFYKSKSFTPSELAELNYNLDQCGFPKEEEEILNPFELIQNYQAERATLNHKIDNVLADILQLLEDK
;
A
#
# COMPACT_ATOMS: atom_id res chain seq x y z
N MET A 1 5.00 -7.21 19.33
CA MET A 1 6.11 -6.26 19.61
C MET A 1 6.96 -6.73 20.80
N GLY A 2 8.22 -6.28 20.95
CA GLY A 2 9.04 -6.60 22.13
C GLY A 2 8.67 -5.80 23.38
N GLU A 3 8.96 -6.34 24.57
CA GLU A 3 8.70 -5.70 25.87
C GLU A 3 9.66 -4.54 26.20
N LYS A 4 10.70 -4.34 25.38
CA LYS A 4 11.76 -3.37 25.60
C LYS A 4 11.47 -2.01 24.95
N ASN A 5 11.84 -0.92 25.62
CA ASN A 5 11.76 0.43 25.06
C ASN A 5 12.72 0.57 23.86
N VAL A 6 12.23 1.10 22.74
CA VAL A 6 13.02 1.19 21.50
C VAL A 6 14.27 2.08 21.63
N ARG A 7 14.29 2.98 22.61
CA ARG A 7 15.45 3.85 22.89
C ARG A 7 16.58 3.15 23.64
N GLU A 8 16.31 1.96 24.17
CA GLU A 8 17.27 1.19 24.98
C GLU A 8 17.97 0.10 24.16
N TYR A 9 17.72 0.00 22.85
CA TYR A 9 18.46 -0.91 22.00
C TYR A 9 19.95 -0.55 21.99
N THR A 10 20.77 -1.51 22.37
CA THR A 10 22.22 -1.45 22.26
C THR A 10 22.66 -1.68 20.82
N ASP A 11 23.92 -1.35 20.49
CA ASP A 11 24.44 -1.54 19.13
C ASP A 11 24.49 -3.02 18.71
N ASP A 12 24.66 -3.94 19.67
CA ASP A 12 24.61 -5.40 19.44
C ASP A 12 23.20 -5.89 19.08
N GLU A 13 22.17 -5.12 19.44
CA GLU A 13 20.78 -5.40 19.11
C GLU A 13 20.33 -4.76 17.79
N LYS A 14 21.24 -4.10 17.07
CA LYS A 14 21.00 -3.48 15.76
C LYS A 14 21.49 -4.36 14.62
N PHE A 15 20.98 -4.09 13.42
CA PHE A 15 21.26 -4.88 12.22
C PHE A 15 21.76 -4.00 11.07
N ASP A 16 22.64 -4.59 10.26
CA ASP A 16 23.17 -3.98 9.03
C ASP A 16 22.17 -4.11 7.86
N ILE A 17 21.34 -5.16 7.86
CA ILE A 17 20.31 -5.38 6.83
C ILE A 17 19.02 -5.81 7.52
N ILE A 18 17.93 -5.12 7.20
CA ILE A 18 16.58 -5.48 7.66
C ILE A 18 15.69 -5.73 6.45
N MET A 19 15.11 -6.93 6.37
CA MET A 19 14.07 -7.26 5.39
C MET A 19 12.83 -7.72 6.13
N MET A 20 11.69 -7.04 5.91
CA MET A 20 10.52 -7.29 6.73
C MET A 20 9.20 -7.13 5.98
N ASN A 21 8.25 -8.02 6.29
CA ASN A 21 6.83 -7.89 5.97
C ASN A 21 6.04 -7.85 7.29
N PRO A 22 5.87 -6.68 7.92
CA PRO A 22 5.10 -6.55 9.15
C PRO A 22 3.65 -7.01 8.95
N PRO A 23 2.99 -7.56 9.99
CA PRO A 23 1.57 -7.89 9.89
C PRO A 23 0.72 -6.62 9.69
N PHE A 24 -0.34 -6.73 8.88
CA PHE A 24 -1.23 -5.61 8.53
C PHE A 24 -2.55 -5.69 9.33
N GLY A 25 -3.12 -4.53 9.71
CA GLY A 25 -4.45 -4.43 10.30
C GLY A 25 -4.56 -4.95 11.74
N GLY A 26 -3.43 -5.27 12.38
CA GLY A 26 -3.38 -5.63 13.79
C GLY A 26 -3.28 -4.39 14.67
N SER A 27 -3.82 -4.47 15.88
CA SER A 27 -3.63 -3.47 16.92
C SER A 27 -2.80 -3.99 18.09
N GLU A 28 -1.95 -3.13 18.66
CA GLU A 28 -1.09 -3.48 19.79
C GLU A 28 -1.64 -2.93 21.12
N LEU A 29 -1.28 -3.59 22.22
CA LEU A 29 -1.70 -3.22 23.59
C LEU A 29 -1.04 -1.90 24.05
N GLU A 30 -1.70 -1.15 24.95
CA GLU A 30 -1.15 0.10 25.50
C GLU A 30 0.21 -0.07 26.18
N THR A 31 0.44 -1.20 26.86
CA THR A 31 1.73 -1.53 27.48
C THR A 31 2.87 -1.58 26.46
N ILE A 32 2.58 -2.10 25.27
CA ILE A 32 3.53 -2.15 24.15
C ILE A 32 3.77 -0.75 23.59
N LYS A 33 2.73 0.08 23.46
CA LYS A 33 2.87 1.45 22.94
C LYS A 33 3.77 2.31 23.84
N ASN A 34 3.77 2.06 25.14
CA ASN A 34 4.62 2.79 26.08
C ASN A 34 6.13 2.62 25.84
N ASN A 35 6.52 1.56 25.13
CA ASN A 35 7.90 1.33 24.70
C ASN A 35 8.36 2.24 23.56
N PHE A 36 7.47 3.08 23.04
CA PHE A 36 7.75 4.02 21.94
C PHE A 36 7.71 5.47 22.44
N PRO A 37 8.44 6.36 21.74
CA PRO A 37 8.26 7.81 21.89
C PRO A 37 6.81 8.22 21.75
N ALA A 38 6.35 9.17 22.58
CA ALA A 38 4.96 9.61 22.64
C ALA A 38 4.45 10.03 21.25
N GLU A 39 5.31 10.66 20.47
CA GLU A 39 5.07 11.11 19.12
C GLU A 39 4.93 9.99 18.09
N LEU A 40 5.49 8.80 18.36
CA LEU A 40 5.48 7.60 17.52
C LEU A 40 4.55 6.49 18.04
N ARG A 41 3.80 6.72 19.13
CA ARG A 41 2.85 5.74 19.66
C ARG A 41 1.69 5.61 18.68
N SER A 42 1.56 4.44 18.05
CA SER A 42 0.44 4.11 17.19
C SER A 42 -0.32 2.90 17.74
N SER A 43 -1.62 2.82 17.44
CA SER A 43 -2.36 1.58 17.62
C SER A 43 -2.10 0.59 16.50
N GLU A 44 -1.64 1.04 15.33
CA GLU A 44 -1.41 0.19 14.16
C GLU A 44 -0.07 -0.56 14.27
N THR A 45 -0.10 -1.87 14.10
CA THR A 45 1.08 -2.72 14.25
C THR A 45 2.17 -2.38 13.23
N ALA A 46 1.80 -2.10 11.97
CA ALA A 46 2.75 -1.76 10.91
C ALA A 46 3.54 -0.48 11.22
N ASP A 47 2.89 0.54 11.80
CA ASP A 47 3.54 1.80 12.20
C ASP A 47 4.60 1.56 13.28
N LEU A 48 4.26 0.73 14.28
CA LEU A 48 5.16 0.40 15.37
C LEU A 48 6.37 -0.40 14.85
N PHE A 49 6.16 -1.32 13.91
CA PHE A 49 7.27 -2.04 13.26
C PHE A 49 8.17 -1.10 12.49
N MET A 50 7.61 -0.13 11.77
CA MET A 50 8.42 0.89 11.10
C MET A 50 9.30 1.65 12.11
N ALA A 51 8.74 2.04 13.26
CA ALA A 51 9.52 2.66 14.33
C ALA A 51 10.64 1.73 14.84
N VAL A 52 10.34 0.44 15.09
CA VAL A 52 11.39 -0.52 15.52
C VAL A 52 12.49 -0.66 14.49
N ILE A 53 12.17 -0.74 13.20
CA ILE A 53 13.16 -0.82 12.13
C ILE A 53 14.10 0.39 12.18
N MET A 54 13.56 1.60 12.30
CA MET A 54 14.36 2.83 12.41
C MET A 54 15.32 2.81 13.61
N TYR A 55 14.88 2.32 14.77
CA TYR A 55 15.73 2.25 15.97
C TYR A 55 16.74 1.09 15.94
N ARG A 56 16.46 0.01 15.20
CA ARG A 56 17.32 -1.17 15.11
C ARG A 56 18.25 -1.18 13.89
N LEU A 57 18.20 -0.17 13.03
CA LEU A 57 19.11 -0.04 11.90
C LEU A 57 20.44 0.59 12.34
N LYS A 58 21.56 -0.08 12.03
CA LYS A 58 22.90 0.49 12.24
C LYS A 58 23.17 1.63 11.25
N GLU A 59 24.15 2.47 11.57
CA GLU A 59 24.74 3.39 10.58
C GLU A 59 25.21 2.62 9.35
N ASN A 60 24.96 3.15 8.15
CA ASN A 60 25.17 2.49 6.86
C ASN A 60 24.36 1.20 6.62
N GLY A 61 23.43 0.87 7.52
CA GLY A 61 22.51 -0.25 7.33
C GLY A 61 21.44 0.06 6.28
N ARG A 62 20.88 -0.98 5.66
CA ARG A 62 19.85 -0.87 4.61
C ARG A 62 18.61 -1.71 4.88
N VAL A 63 17.48 -1.26 4.37
CA VAL A 63 16.16 -1.85 4.63
C VAL A 63 15.37 -2.07 3.35
N GLY A 64 14.68 -3.21 3.30
CA GLY A 64 13.52 -3.42 2.42
C GLY A 64 12.31 -3.81 3.26
N VAL A 65 11.28 -2.98 3.32
CA VAL A 65 10.08 -3.23 4.13
C VAL A 65 8.81 -3.15 3.29
N ILE A 66 7.90 -4.10 3.52
CA ILE A 66 6.60 -4.14 2.84
C ILE A 66 5.54 -3.46 3.73
N LEU A 67 4.84 -2.46 3.21
CA LEU A 67 3.80 -1.73 3.95
C LEU A 67 2.53 -1.54 3.10
N PRO A 68 1.34 -1.54 3.72
CA PRO A 68 0.08 -1.30 3.00
C PRO A 68 -0.06 0.18 2.60
N ASP A 69 -0.92 0.47 1.63
CA ASP A 69 -1.21 1.86 1.21
C ASP A 69 -1.63 2.76 2.37
N GLY A 70 -2.30 2.20 3.38
CA GLY A 70 -2.69 2.93 4.59
C GLY A 70 -1.53 3.58 5.34
N PHE A 71 -0.30 3.06 5.21
CA PHE A 71 0.89 3.75 5.73
C PHE A 71 1.26 4.97 4.87
N LEU A 72 1.17 4.85 3.54
CA LEU A 72 1.61 5.89 2.61
C LEU A 72 0.74 7.15 2.70
N PHE A 73 -0.59 7.00 2.66
CA PHE A 73 -1.53 8.13 2.70
C PHE A 73 -1.98 8.49 4.11
N GLY A 74 -1.78 7.60 5.09
CA GLY A 74 -2.29 7.83 6.44
C GLY A 74 -1.61 9.03 7.14
N GLU A 75 -2.38 9.67 8.02
CA GLU A 75 -1.99 10.90 8.70
C GLU A 75 -1.69 10.70 10.20
N GLY A 76 -1.31 11.79 10.89
CA GLY A 76 -1.04 11.80 12.33
C GLY A 76 0.30 11.15 12.67
N VAL A 77 0.27 10.02 13.37
CA VAL A 77 1.50 9.28 13.73
C VAL A 77 2.25 8.81 12.49
N LYS A 78 1.52 8.43 11.44
CA LYS A 78 2.10 8.03 10.15
C LYS A 78 2.81 9.19 9.47
N THR A 79 2.26 10.40 9.50
CA THR A 79 2.94 11.60 9.00
C THR A 79 4.26 11.83 9.72
N ARG A 80 4.28 11.68 11.05
CA ARG A 80 5.52 11.82 11.86
C ARG A 80 6.55 10.74 11.55
N LEU A 81 6.12 9.50 11.34
CA LEU A 81 7.01 8.42 10.91
C LEU A 81 7.60 8.71 9.52
N LYS A 82 6.79 9.18 8.57
CA LYS A 82 7.25 9.53 7.21
C LYS A 82 8.18 10.74 7.22
N GLN A 83 7.92 11.74 8.05
CA GLN A 83 8.82 12.87 8.32
C GLN A 83 10.17 12.39 8.84
N LYS A 84 10.17 11.62 9.93
CA LYS A 84 11.38 11.03 10.50
C LYS A 84 12.16 10.19 9.49
N LEU A 85 11.45 9.43 8.64
CA LEU A 85 12.05 8.63 7.58
C LEU A 85 12.80 9.50 6.56
N VAL A 86 12.18 10.60 6.12
CA VAL A 86 12.79 11.53 5.15
C VAL A 86 13.95 12.31 5.77
N ASP A 87 13.81 12.74 7.03
CA ASP A 87 14.77 13.61 7.70
C ASP A 87 16.03 12.89 8.21
N GLU A 88 15.90 11.62 8.64
CA GLU A 88 16.98 10.88 9.30
C GLU A 88 17.54 9.71 8.48
N PHE A 89 16.82 9.28 7.44
CA PHE A 89 17.23 8.16 6.60
C PHE A 89 17.19 8.58 5.13
N ASN A 90 17.82 7.78 4.29
CA ASN A 90 17.82 7.94 2.85
C ASN A 90 16.72 7.06 2.26
N LEU A 91 15.47 7.55 2.24
CA LEU A 91 14.36 6.92 1.55
C LEU A 91 14.50 7.13 0.06
N HIS A 92 15.26 6.25 -0.58
CA HIS A 92 15.63 6.42 -1.96
C HIS A 92 14.60 5.85 -2.95
N THR A 93 13.79 4.86 -2.55
CA THR A 93 12.86 4.19 -3.49
C THR A 93 11.62 3.60 -2.83
N ILE A 94 10.47 3.77 -3.48
CA ILE A 94 9.20 3.12 -3.15
C ILE A 94 8.65 2.43 -4.41
N ILE A 95 8.43 1.12 -4.31
CA ILE A 95 7.80 0.32 -5.37
C ILE A 95 6.34 0.08 -4.99
N ARG A 96 5.41 0.59 -5.77
CA ARG A 96 3.96 0.35 -5.62
C ARG A 96 3.63 -1.00 -6.25
N LEU A 97 3.17 -1.96 -5.47
CA LEU A 97 2.81 -3.29 -5.97
C LEU A 97 1.35 -3.33 -6.38
N PRO A 98 0.99 -4.08 -7.43
CA PRO A 98 -0.39 -4.22 -7.86
C PRO A 98 -1.22 -4.92 -6.78
N HIS A 99 -2.55 -4.81 -6.86
CA HIS A 99 -3.45 -5.48 -5.92
C HIS A 99 -3.26 -7.00 -5.96
N SER A 100 -3.81 -7.71 -4.96
CA SER A 100 -3.84 -9.18 -4.85
C SER A 100 -2.49 -9.91 -4.73
N VAL A 101 -1.35 -9.21 -4.64
CA VAL A 101 -0.03 -9.83 -4.41
C VAL A 101 -0.02 -10.72 -3.16
N PHE A 102 -0.75 -10.32 -2.12
CA PHE A 102 -0.92 -11.06 -0.87
C PHE A 102 -2.26 -11.78 -0.75
N ALA A 103 -2.94 -12.06 -1.87
CA ALA A 103 -4.20 -12.81 -1.86
C ALA A 103 -3.99 -14.26 -1.35
N PRO A 104 -4.96 -14.84 -0.62
CA PRO A 104 -6.28 -14.30 -0.30
C PRO A 104 -6.31 -13.46 1.00
N TYR A 105 -5.17 -13.23 1.65
CA TYR A 105 -5.12 -12.57 2.96
C TYR A 105 -5.54 -11.11 2.90
N THR A 106 -5.17 -10.41 1.82
CA THR A 106 -5.62 -9.05 1.57
C THR A 106 -5.68 -8.74 0.08
N GLY A 107 -6.69 -7.95 -0.29
CA GLY A 107 -6.82 -7.36 -1.63
C GLY A 107 -6.19 -5.97 -1.75
N ILE A 108 -5.72 -5.38 -0.65
CA ILE A 108 -5.15 -4.04 -0.65
C ILE A 108 -3.83 -3.98 -1.43
N HIS A 109 -3.53 -2.82 -1.99
CA HIS A 109 -2.21 -2.52 -2.54
C HIS A 109 -1.18 -2.45 -1.40
N THR A 110 0.03 -2.91 -1.72
CA THR A 110 1.17 -2.94 -0.80
C THR A 110 2.38 -2.36 -1.50
N ASN A 111 3.39 -1.99 -0.73
CA ASN A 111 4.50 -1.19 -1.21
C ASN A 111 5.78 -1.71 -0.62
N ILE A 112 6.86 -1.70 -1.42
CA ILE A 112 8.20 -1.99 -0.93
C ILE A 112 8.92 -0.66 -0.77
N LEU A 113 9.27 -0.30 0.46
CA LEU A 113 10.09 0.86 0.75
C LEU A 113 11.53 0.39 0.92
N PHE A 114 12.43 1.05 0.19
CA PHE A 114 13.86 0.89 0.32
C PHE A 114 14.49 2.16 0.88
N PHE A 115 15.20 2.00 1.99
CA PHE A 115 15.92 3.10 2.62
C PHE A 115 17.15 2.60 3.35
N ASP A 116 18.08 3.50 3.62
CA ASP A 116 19.30 3.23 4.35
C ASP A 116 19.61 4.33 5.36
N LYS A 117 20.57 4.08 6.26
CA LYS A 117 21.05 5.04 7.25
C LYS A 117 22.44 5.57 6.91
N THR A 118 22.64 6.01 5.68
CA THR A 118 23.90 6.64 5.25
C THR A 118 23.84 8.17 5.27
N LYS A 119 22.66 8.72 4.96
CA LYS A 119 22.38 10.16 4.90
C LYS A 119 20.87 10.40 5.02
N LYS A 120 20.47 11.67 5.09
CA LYS A 120 19.07 12.09 4.94
C LYS A 120 18.60 11.94 3.49
N THR A 121 17.30 11.90 3.28
CA THR A 121 16.70 11.79 1.95
C THR A 121 16.98 13.07 1.15
N GLU A 122 17.46 12.91 -0.08
CA GLU A 122 17.61 13.99 -1.06
C GLU A 122 16.53 13.91 -2.13
N GLU A 123 16.15 12.69 -2.49
CA GLU A 123 15.15 12.39 -3.51
C GLU A 123 14.59 10.99 -3.26
N THR A 124 13.27 10.83 -3.37
CA THR A 124 12.60 9.54 -3.32
C THR A 124 12.01 9.20 -4.67
N TRP A 125 12.43 8.09 -5.25
CA TRP A 125 11.85 7.57 -6.48
C TRP A 125 10.63 6.69 -6.20
N PHE A 126 9.56 6.89 -6.94
CA PHE A 126 8.38 6.05 -6.93
C PHE A 126 8.29 5.30 -8.24
N TYR A 127 7.99 4.00 -8.18
CA TYR A 127 7.73 3.18 -9.36
C TYR A 127 6.49 2.33 -9.16
N ARG A 128 5.54 2.46 -10.08
CA ARG A 128 4.33 1.64 -10.15
C ARG A 128 4.60 0.38 -10.93
N LEU A 129 4.60 -0.75 -10.24
CA LEU A 129 4.62 -2.05 -10.88
C LEU A 129 3.20 -2.42 -11.29
N ASP A 130 2.93 -2.37 -12.59
CA ASP A 130 1.62 -2.72 -13.13
C ASP A 130 1.38 -4.23 -13.12
N MET A 131 0.10 -4.61 -13.23
CA MET A 131 -0.28 -6.01 -13.38
C MET A 131 0.32 -6.60 -14.66
N PRO A 132 0.92 -7.80 -14.64
CA PRO A 132 1.46 -8.42 -15.84
C PRO A 132 0.35 -8.69 -16.89
N ASP A 133 0.72 -8.68 -18.17
CA ASP A 133 -0.21 -8.96 -19.26
C ASP A 133 -0.94 -10.29 -19.07
N GLY A 134 -2.26 -10.26 -19.24
CA GLY A 134 -3.13 -11.43 -19.06
C GLY A 134 -3.44 -11.79 -17.60
N TYR A 135 -2.98 -11.01 -16.62
CA TYR A 135 -3.39 -11.13 -15.22
C TYR A 135 -4.46 -10.09 -14.91
N LYS A 136 -5.59 -10.54 -14.36
CA LYS A 136 -6.55 -9.65 -13.69
C LYS A 136 -6.25 -9.50 -12.20
N ASN A 137 -5.76 -10.60 -11.60
CA ASN A 137 -5.36 -10.69 -10.20
C ASN A 137 -4.35 -11.85 -10.05
N PHE A 138 -3.55 -11.80 -9.00
CA PHE A 138 -2.80 -12.94 -8.52
C PHE A 138 -3.69 -13.87 -7.69
N SER A 139 -3.34 -15.15 -7.70
CA SER A 139 -4.03 -16.19 -6.94
C SER A 139 -3.09 -17.33 -6.60
N LYS A 140 -3.56 -18.31 -5.81
CA LYS A 140 -2.76 -19.51 -5.51
C LYS A 140 -2.31 -20.28 -6.76
N THR A 141 -3.12 -20.26 -7.82
CA THR A 141 -2.81 -20.95 -9.10
C THR A 141 -2.05 -20.06 -10.08
N LYS A 142 -2.05 -18.74 -9.86
CA LYS A 142 -1.35 -17.73 -10.67
C LYS A 142 -0.62 -16.77 -9.74
N PRO A 143 0.45 -17.21 -9.05
CA PRO A 143 1.16 -16.38 -8.10
C PRO A 143 2.00 -15.30 -8.80
N MET A 144 2.40 -14.29 -8.04
CA MET A 144 3.44 -13.37 -8.48
C MET A 144 4.77 -14.13 -8.63
N LYS A 145 5.50 -13.87 -9.70
CA LYS A 145 6.78 -14.50 -10.01
C LYS A 145 7.89 -13.46 -10.04
N SER A 146 9.13 -13.94 -9.92
CA SER A 146 10.32 -13.09 -10.01
C SER A 146 10.38 -12.30 -11.33
N GLU A 147 9.99 -12.92 -12.46
CA GLU A 147 10.00 -12.28 -13.78
C GLU A 147 9.08 -11.05 -13.88
N HIS A 148 8.03 -10.98 -13.05
CA HIS A 148 7.16 -9.81 -13.01
C HIS A 148 7.88 -8.56 -12.49
N PHE A 149 9.02 -8.70 -11.80
CA PHE A 149 9.85 -7.58 -11.34
C PHE A 149 10.92 -7.15 -12.35
N ASN A 150 11.02 -7.78 -13.53
CA ASN A 150 11.99 -7.38 -14.56
C ASN A 150 11.87 -5.90 -14.93
N PRO A 151 10.66 -5.32 -15.14
CA PRO A 151 10.53 -3.88 -15.43
C PRO A 151 11.12 -2.99 -14.33
N VAL A 152 10.98 -3.38 -13.06
CA VAL A 152 11.58 -2.66 -11.92
C VAL A 152 13.10 -2.78 -11.95
N ARG A 153 13.65 -3.97 -12.24
CA ARG A 153 15.11 -4.19 -12.32
C ARG A 153 15.74 -3.42 -13.46
N ASP A 154 15.09 -3.39 -14.61
CA ASP A 154 15.55 -2.68 -15.80
C ASP A 154 15.54 -1.16 -15.54
N TRP A 155 14.52 -0.66 -14.85
CA TRP A 155 14.42 0.74 -14.43
C TRP A 155 15.38 1.12 -13.29
N TRP A 156 15.71 0.18 -12.39
CA TRP A 156 16.41 0.47 -11.13
C TRP A 156 17.78 1.16 -11.31
N GLU A 157 18.53 0.72 -12.33
CA GLU A 157 19.88 1.22 -12.64
C GLU A 157 19.86 2.51 -13.48
N ASN A 158 18.74 2.82 -14.14
CA ASN A 158 18.57 4.02 -14.97
C ASN A 158 17.19 4.64 -14.74
N ARG A 159 17.01 5.19 -13.55
CA ARG A 159 15.73 5.74 -13.12
C ARG A 159 15.37 6.96 -13.94
N GLU A 160 14.21 6.92 -14.56
CA GLU A 160 13.64 8.02 -15.32
C GLU A 160 12.19 8.27 -14.92
N GLU A 161 11.72 9.49 -15.17
CA GLU A 161 10.30 9.79 -15.08
C GLU A 161 9.57 9.11 -16.25
N ILE A 162 8.47 8.43 -15.93
CA ILE A 162 7.65 7.72 -16.92
C ILE A 162 6.21 8.19 -16.73
N LEU A 163 5.70 8.95 -17.70
CA LEU A 163 4.32 9.39 -17.76
C LEU A 163 3.52 8.50 -18.72
N GLU A 164 2.52 7.79 -18.21
CA GLU A 164 1.61 6.95 -19.00
C GLU A 164 0.20 7.57 -18.96
N GLY A 165 -0.22 8.17 -20.07
CA GLY A 165 -1.47 8.91 -20.14
C GLY A 165 -1.45 10.14 -19.22
N LYS A 166 -2.30 10.14 -18.19
CA LYS A 166 -2.37 11.23 -17.19
C LYS A 166 -1.66 10.90 -15.87
N PHE A 167 -1.13 9.68 -15.72
CA PHE A 167 -0.61 9.18 -14.45
C PHE A 167 0.87 8.83 -14.58
N TYR A 168 1.68 9.28 -13.62
CA TYR A 168 3.07 8.84 -13.53
C TYR A 168 3.13 7.37 -13.14
N LYS A 169 3.87 6.60 -13.92
CA LYS A 169 4.35 5.27 -13.55
C LYS A 169 5.62 5.36 -12.73
N SER A 170 6.51 6.28 -13.09
CA SER A 170 7.72 6.58 -12.34
C SER A 170 7.90 8.07 -12.23
N LYS A 171 8.22 8.55 -11.02
CA LYS A 171 8.57 9.94 -10.76
C LYS A 171 9.35 10.04 -9.45
N SER A 172 10.28 10.99 -9.39
CA SER A 172 10.98 11.33 -8.17
C SER A 172 10.38 12.56 -7.50
N PHE A 173 10.54 12.63 -6.18
CA PHE A 173 10.09 13.77 -5.37
C PHE A 173 11.20 14.13 -4.37
N THR A 174 11.46 15.42 -4.26
CA THR A 174 12.35 16.00 -3.25
C THR A 174 11.66 16.04 -1.89
N PRO A 175 12.41 16.14 -0.78
CA PRO A 175 11.85 16.34 0.55
C PRO A 175 10.90 17.53 0.65
N SER A 176 11.15 18.62 -0.09
CA SER A 176 10.29 19.80 -0.12
C SER A 176 8.94 19.51 -0.78
N GLU A 177 8.94 18.82 -1.92
CA GLU A 177 7.69 18.40 -2.58
C GLU A 177 6.92 17.40 -1.71
N LEU A 178 7.61 16.46 -1.05
CA LEU A 178 6.98 15.55 -0.10
C LEU A 178 6.38 16.31 1.09
N ALA A 179 7.02 17.35 1.59
CA ALA A 179 6.49 18.19 2.66
C ALA A 179 5.24 18.96 2.24
N GLU A 180 5.20 19.50 1.01
CA GLU A 180 4.02 20.14 0.42
C GLU A 180 2.84 19.15 0.30
N LEU A 181 3.13 17.87 0.07
CA LEU A 181 2.16 16.78 0.05
C LEU A 181 1.78 16.26 1.45
N ASN A 182 2.17 16.95 2.54
CA ASN A 182 1.99 16.49 3.92
C ASN A 182 2.59 15.09 4.16
N TYR A 183 3.71 14.80 3.50
CA TYR A 183 4.36 13.50 3.47
C TYR A 183 3.43 12.38 3.02
N ASN A 184 2.50 12.67 2.10
CA ASN A 184 1.70 11.64 1.45
C ASN A 184 2.54 10.93 0.40
N LEU A 185 2.96 9.69 0.72
CA LEU A 185 3.79 8.86 -0.14
C LEU A 185 2.96 8.05 -1.15
N ASP A 186 1.63 8.25 -1.23
CA ASP A 186 0.78 7.61 -2.24
C ASP A 186 0.93 8.29 -3.61
N GLN A 187 2.16 8.29 -4.12
CA GLN A 187 2.52 8.85 -5.43
C GLN A 187 2.70 7.73 -6.46
N CYS A 188 2.56 8.09 -7.74
CA CYS A 188 2.54 7.12 -8.84
C CYS A 188 1.51 5.98 -8.60
N GLY A 189 0.31 6.36 -8.15
CA GLY A 189 -0.76 5.41 -7.86
C GLY A 189 -1.29 4.70 -9.11
N PHE A 190 -2.11 3.68 -8.88
CA PHE A 190 -2.82 2.96 -9.94
C PHE A 190 -3.93 3.84 -10.51
N PRO A 191 -4.05 3.96 -11.84
CA PRO A 191 -5.19 4.63 -12.47
C PRO A 191 -6.47 3.99 -11.94
N LYS A 192 -7.31 4.79 -11.29
CA LYS A 192 -8.68 4.37 -10.99
C LYS A 192 -9.46 4.55 -12.28
N GLU A 193 -10.23 3.54 -12.68
CA GLU A 193 -11.33 3.79 -13.61
C GLU A 193 -12.20 4.84 -12.91
N GLU A 194 -12.32 6.03 -13.50
CA GLU A 194 -13.33 6.99 -13.08
C GLU A 194 -14.67 6.28 -13.35
N GLU A 195 -15.26 5.67 -12.32
CA GLU A 195 -16.69 5.42 -12.38
C GLU A 195 -17.31 6.80 -12.64
N GLU A 196 -17.96 6.98 -13.80
CA GLU A 196 -18.75 8.16 -14.06
C GLU A 196 -19.71 8.30 -12.87
N ILE A 197 -19.45 9.28 -12.02
CA ILE A 197 -20.39 9.66 -10.98
C ILE A 197 -21.54 10.31 -11.74
N LEU A 198 -22.48 9.46 -12.16
CA LEU A 198 -23.73 9.91 -12.77
C LEU A 198 -24.33 10.97 -11.85
N ASN A 199 -24.90 12.01 -12.45
CA ASN A 199 -25.68 12.98 -11.69
C ASN A 199 -26.69 12.22 -10.82
N PRO A 200 -26.94 12.61 -9.55
CA PRO A 200 -27.91 11.94 -8.68
C PRO A 200 -29.25 11.61 -9.36
N PHE A 201 -29.73 12.46 -10.28
CA PHE A 201 -30.94 12.19 -11.05
C PHE A 201 -30.78 11.03 -12.05
N GLU A 202 -29.68 10.97 -12.79
CA GLU A 202 -29.38 9.89 -13.73
C GLU A 202 -29.12 8.56 -13.01
N LEU A 203 -28.42 8.61 -11.86
CA LEU A 203 -28.19 7.44 -11.02
C LEU A 203 -29.51 6.84 -10.50
N ILE A 204 -30.43 7.69 -10.01
CA ILE A 204 -31.75 7.24 -9.55
C ILE A 204 -32.56 6.65 -10.72
N GLN A 205 -32.50 7.27 -11.90
CA GLN A 205 -33.22 6.79 -13.08
C GLN A 205 -32.70 5.42 -13.53
N ASN A 206 -31.39 5.23 -13.59
CA ASN A 206 -30.77 3.96 -13.92
C ASN A 206 -31.13 2.88 -12.89
N TYR A 207 -31.06 3.22 -11.59
CA TYR A 207 -31.44 2.30 -10.53
C TYR A 207 -32.90 1.85 -10.61
N GLN A 208 -33.82 2.77 -10.94
CA GLN A 208 -35.23 2.43 -11.16
C GLN A 208 -35.44 1.53 -12.39
N ALA A 209 -34.74 1.79 -13.49
CA ALA A 209 -34.81 1.00 -14.72
C ALA A 209 -34.25 -0.42 -14.51
N GLU A 210 -33.12 -0.55 -13.82
CA GLU A 210 -32.56 -1.86 -13.45
C GLU A 210 -33.49 -2.63 -12.53
N ARG A 211 -34.07 -1.99 -11.51
CA ARG A 211 -35.06 -2.64 -10.63
C ARG A 211 -36.28 -3.13 -11.40
N ALA A 212 -36.81 -2.33 -12.33
CA ALA A 212 -37.93 -2.75 -13.17
C ALA A 212 -37.58 -3.98 -14.00
N THR A 213 -36.38 -3.99 -14.61
CA THR A 213 -35.87 -5.11 -15.39
C THR A 213 -35.71 -6.37 -14.53
N LEU A 214 -35.18 -6.22 -13.32
CA LEU A 214 -34.95 -7.33 -12.39
C LEU A 214 -36.26 -7.90 -11.85
N ASN A 215 -37.23 -7.04 -11.52
CA ASN A 215 -38.57 -7.47 -11.14
C ASN A 215 -39.24 -8.26 -12.27
N HIS A 216 -39.12 -7.79 -13.52
CA HIS A 216 -39.66 -8.51 -14.67
C HIS A 216 -39.05 -9.91 -14.83
N LYS A 217 -37.75 -10.05 -14.56
CA LYS A 217 -37.08 -11.37 -14.55
C LYS A 217 -37.59 -12.24 -13.41
N ILE A 218 -37.79 -11.68 -12.22
CA ILE A 218 -38.34 -12.41 -11.07
C ILE A 218 -39.74 -12.92 -11.41
N ASP A 219 -40.60 -12.08 -11.98
CA ASP A 219 -41.97 -12.45 -12.35
C ASP A 219 -42.00 -13.58 -13.38
N ASN A 220 -41.12 -13.52 -14.40
CA ASN A 220 -41.01 -14.59 -15.40
C ASN A 220 -40.57 -15.91 -14.77
N VAL A 221 -39.55 -15.89 -13.90
CA VAL A 221 -39.07 -17.10 -13.20
C VAL A 221 -40.15 -17.67 -12.27
N LEU A 222 -40.90 -16.81 -11.58
CA LEU A 222 -42.02 -17.24 -10.74
C LEU A 222 -43.13 -17.88 -11.57
N ALA A 223 -43.45 -17.34 -12.74
CA ALA A 223 -44.42 -17.92 -13.65
C ALA A 223 -43.97 -19.30 -14.15
N ASP A 224 -42.70 -19.45 -14.54
CA ASP A 224 -42.13 -20.73 -14.96
C ASP A 224 -42.20 -21.78 -13.83
N ILE A 225 -41.90 -21.38 -12.58
CA ILE A 225 -41.99 -22.27 -11.41
C ILE A 225 -43.43 -22.69 -11.13
N LEU A 226 -44.39 -21.77 -11.20
CA LEU A 226 -45.81 -22.07 -10.99
C LEU A 226 -46.33 -23.05 -12.04
N GLN A 227 -45.94 -22.87 -13.31
CA GLN A 227 -46.33 -23.78 -14.39
C GLN A 227 -45.77 -25.20 -14.18
N LEU A 228 -44.51 -25.32 -13.72
CA LEU A 228 -43.91 -26.62 -13.37
C LEU A 228 -44.55 -27.31 -12.16
N LEU A 229 -45.21 -26.55 -11.28
CA LEU A 229 -45.92 -27.09 -10.12
C LEU A 229 -47.37 -27.50 -10.47
N GLU A 230 -48.00 -26.86 -11.45
CA GLU A 230 -49.33 -27.24 -11.96
C GLU A 230 -49.30 -28.48 -12.87
N ASP A 231 -48.18 -28.75 -13.53
CA ASP A 231 -47.95 -29.93 -14.38
C ASP A 231 -47.56 -31.22 -13.59
N LYS A 232 -47.71 -31.22 -12.26
CA LYS A 232 -47.49 -32.38 -11.35
C LYS A 232 -48.76 -32.82 -10.64
#